data_AF-A0AAC9LBI0-F1
#
_entry.id   AF-A0AAC9LBI0-F1
#
_cell.length_a   1.000
_cell.length_b   1.000
_cell.length_c   1.000
_cell.angle_alpha   90.00
_cell.angle_beta   90.00
_cell.angle_gamma   90.00
#
_symmetry.space_group_name_H-M   'P 1'
#
loop_
_entity.id
_entity.type
_entity.pdbx_description
1 polymer ?
#
loop_
_entity_poly.entity_id
_entity_poly.type
_entity_poly.pdbx_seq_one_letter_code
_entity_poly.pdbx_strand_id
1 'polypeptide(L)'
;MNNSQNPELGSEGAADQVLARFASARLWAAHRAPYLASAVFALTPVVLAPLVDERTGGLVPDPEFRAFPVDTRWHVHLETGTALTTPVPEIGWWLLHHIGHLVRAHAARSPVRAETTVSAAAGAPGDTEARRWNQAADAEINDDLAAEGLPGPDGVISPAVLGLPPHLTAEEYLSRLDVLAEAVGRGGHELAESVDCGSAADGVRRDQELPESGGGPTELERELLERSLAVGIQDRVAARSEVPLGWRRWAEARLQPAVNWRARLAALIRRGHGLTSGRVDFSHRRPSRRAGSCPDIALPAMVQPVPAAVVVIDTSGSVSSVRLRRLLSEVTAILHGVGGTGRRLRVLCCDLTAHPVQEVTRAEDVVLLGGGGTDMRAGIAEATALRPRPDLVIVLTDGQTPWPVRRLAVPLLVCLIGEDGSAPEWAHTVRIPEEEP
;
A
#
# COMPACT_ATOMS: atom_id res chain seq x y z
N MET A 1 -20.33 -47.01 48.71
CA MET A 1 -19.65 -47.34 47.44
C MET A 1 -20.45 -46.73 46.30
N ASN A 2 -19.72 -46.22 45.30
CA ASN A 2 -20.13 -45.41 44.14
C ASN A 2 -20.55 -43.96 44.47
N ASN A 3 -19.62 -43.00 44.60
CA ASN A 3 -18.65 -42.46 43.64
C ASN A 3 -19.30 -41.44 42.67
N SER A 4 -19.70 -40.31 43.24
CA SER A 4 -19.94 -39.07 42.50
C SER A 4 -18.58 -38.47 42.14
N GLN A 5 -18.03 -38.87 40.99
CA GLN A 5 -16.92 -38.15 40.39
C GLN A 5 -17.46 -36.83 39.85
N ASN A 6 -17.35 -35.78 40.66
CA ASN A 6 -17.20 -34.43 40.13
C ASN A 6 -15.79 -34.36 39.55
N PRO A 7 -15.58 -34.21 38.23
CA PRO A 7 -14.28 -33.78 37.78
C PRO A 7 -14.21 -32.29 38.12
N GLU A 8 -13.40 -31.95 39.11
CA GLU A 8 -12.75 -30.64 39.11
C GLU A 8 -12.09 -30.50 37.75
N LEU A 9 -12.72 -29.74 36.85
CA LEU A 9 -12.10 -29.24 35.64
C LEU A 9 -11.01 -28.27 36.10
N GLY A 10 -9.84 -28.82 36.43
CA GLY A 10 -8.65 -28.03 36.71
C GLY A 10 -8.37 -27.10 35.53
N SER A 11 -7.77 -25.94 35.83
CA SER A 11 -7.45 -24.90 34.85
C SER A 11 -6.75 -25.43 33.58
N GLU A 12 -5.91 -26.47 33.72
CA GLU A 12 -5.25 -27.15 32.59
C GLU A 12 -6.24 -27.82 31.62
N GLY A 13 -7.29 -28.49 32.13
CA GLY A 13 -8.28 -29.16 31.30
C GLY A 13 -9.20 -28.20 30.54
N ALA A 14 -9.39 -26.98 31.05
CA ALA A 14 -10.12 -25.92 30.36
C ALA A 14 -9.29 -25.33 29.21
N ALA A 15 -7.99 -25.09 29.43
CA ALA A 15 -7.09 -24.57 28.40
C ALA A 15 -6.98 -25.52 27.19
N ASP A 16 -6.88 -26.83 27.42
CA ASP A 16 -6.86 -27.83 26.35
C ASP A 16 -8.15 -27.83 25.52
N GLN A 17 -9.30 -27.65 26.16
CA GLN A 17 -10.60 -27.54 25.47
C GLN A 17 -10.68 -26.27 24.62
N VAL A 18 -10.19 -25.14 25.13
CA VAL A 18 -10.09 -23.88 24.37
C VAL A 18 -9.24 -24.07 23.12
N LEU A 19 -8.06 -24.68 23.27
CA LEU A 19 -7.15 -24.95 22.14
C LEU A 19 -7.77 -25.92 21.11
N ALA A 20 -8.50 -26.95 21.55
CA ALA A 20 -9.21 -27.86 20.67
C ALA A 20 -10.33 -27.14 19.87
N ARG A 21 -11.06 -26.23 20.50
CA ARG A 21 -12.06 -25.38 19.82
C ARG A 21 -11.40 -24.44 18.83
N PHE A 22 -10.29 -23.79 19.19
CA PHE A 22 -9.51 -22.94 18.30
C PHE A 22 -8.98 -23.72 17.08
N ALA A 23 -8.48 -24.94 17.28
CA ALA A 23 -8.08 -25.82 16.18
C ALA A 23 -9.27 -26.17 15.24
N SER A 24 -10.44 -26.45 15.81
CA SER A 24 -11.66 -26.71 15.04
C SER A 24 -12.13 -25.48 14.26
N ALA A 25 -12.02 -24.30 14.86
CA ALA A 25 -12.35 -23.02 14.21
C ALA A 25 -11.40 -22.72 13.04
N ARG A 26 -10.10 -22.99 13.19
CA ARG A 26 -9.11 -22.87 12.10
C ARG A 26 -9.46 -23.79 10.91
N LEU A 27 -9.83 -25.04 11.19
CA LEU A 27 -10.27 -25.97 10.14
C LEU A 27 -11.55 -25.50 9.44
N TRP A 28 -12.52 -24.99 10.20
CA TRP A 28 -13.74 -24.42 9.64
C TRP A 28 -13.42 -23.21 8.74
N ALA A 29 -12.60 -22.27 9.22
CA ALA A 29 -12.20 -21.07 8.48
C ALA A 29 -11.45 -21.43 7.19
N ALA A 30 -10.47 -22.34 7.27
CA ALA A 30 -9.73 -22.82 6.11
C ALA A 30 -10.61 -23.57 5.09
N HIS A 31 -11.69 -24.21 5.53
CA HIS A 31 -12.66 -24.82 4.63
C HIS A 31 -13.51 -23.77 3.91
N ARG A 32 -13.90 -22.69 4.59
CA ARG A 32 -14.72 -21.61 4.02
C ARG A 32 -13.94 -20.68 3.09
N ALA A 33 -12.73 -20.31 3.47
CA ALA A 33 -11.83 -19.48 2.66
C ALA A 33 -10.47 -20.17 2.47
N PRO A 34 -10.36 -21.20 1.61
CA PRO A 34 -9.12 -21.99 1.50
C PRO A 34 -7.91 -21.20 1.00
N TYR A 35 -8.13 -20.05 0.36
CA TYR A 35 -7.07 -19.15 -0.09
C TYR A 35 -6.41 -18.37 1.05
N LEU A 36 -7.04 -18.33 2.24
CA LEU A 36 -6.49 -17.72 3.45
C LEU A 36 -5.99 -18.76 4.45
N ALA A 37 -6.02 -20.06 4.10
CA ALA A 37 -5.73 -21.14 5.03
C ALA A 37 -4.33 -21.01 5.67
N SER A 38 -3.29 -20.71 4.89
CA SER A 38 -1.94 -20.51 5.44
C SER A 38 -1.88 -19.38 6.45
N ALA A 39 -2.67 -18.31 6.26
CA ALA A 39 -2.76 -17.20 7.20
C ALA A 39 -3.46 -17.62 8.50
N VAL A 40 -4.60 -18.30 8.38
CA VAL A 40 -5.36 -18.82 9.53
C VAL A 40 -4.51 -19.77 10.40
N PHE A 41 -3.65 -20.59 9.78
CA PHE A 41 -2.75 -21.49 10.51
C PHE A 41 -1.49 -20.80 11.07
N ALA A 42 -1.17 -19.59 10.61
CA ALA A 42 -0.08 -18.78 11.18
C ALA A 42 -0.48 -18.06 12.49
N LEU A 43 -1.79 -17.97 12.78
CA LEU A 43 -2.30 -17.41 14.03
C LEU A 43 -1.84 -18.25 15.24
N THR A 44 -1.35 -17.56 16.26
CA THR A 44 -0.87 -18.18 17.50
C THR A 44 -1.87 -17.92 18.64
N PRO A 45 -2.45 -18.96 19.27
CA PRO A 45 -3.41 -18.77 20.35
C PRO A 45 -2.72 -18.38 21.66
N VAL A 46 -3.28 -17.41 22.37
CA VAL A 46 -2.92 -17.05 23.75
C VAL A 46 -4.15 -17.27 24.62
N VAL A 47 -4.11 -18.27 25.49
CA VAL A 47 -5.24 -18.60 26.36
C VAL A 47 -5.19 -17.72 27.61
N LEU A 48 -6.24 -16.94 27.83
CA LEU A 48 -6.38 -16.06 28.98
C LEU A 48 -7.20 -16.73 30.09
N ALA A 49 -6.93 -16.33 31.33
CA ALA A 49 -7.64 -16.83 32.49
C ALA A 49 -9.15 -16.51 32.37
N PRO A 50 -10.02 -17.39 32.88
CA PRO A 50 -11.45 -17.19 32.76
C PRO A 50 -11.97 -16.04 33.63
N LEU A 51 -12.98 -15.32 33.13
CA LEU A 51 -13.87 -14.56 33.99
C LEU A 51 -14.77 -15.53 34.77
N VAL A 52 -14.87 -15.33 36.08
CA VAL A 52 -15.67 -16.17 36.99
C VAL A 52 -16.76 -15.36 37.68
N ASP A 53 -17.97 -15.89 37.72
CA ASP A 53 -19.08 -15.30 38.46
C ASP A 53 -18.78 -15.40 39.96
N GLU A 54 -18.67 -14.26 40.64
CA GLU A 54 -18.29 -14.20 42.06
C GLU A 54 -19.26 -14.94 43.00
N ARG A 55 -20.52 -15.12 42.58
CA ARG A 55 -21.57 -15.72 43.40
C ARG A 55 -21.67 -17.23 43.22
N THR A 56 -21.42 -17.72 42.02
CA THR A 56 -21.60 -19.13 41.62
C THR A 56 -20.29 -19.85 41.40
N GLY A 57 -19.18 -19.12 41.21
CA GLY A 57 -17.87 -19.66 40.83
C GLY A 57 -17.86 -20.25 39.42
N GLY A 58 -18.93 -20.07 38.64
CA GLY A 58 -19.04 -20.57 37.27
C GLY A 58 -18.25 -19.70 36.29
N LEU A 59 -17.80 -20.33 35.19
CA LEU A 59 -17.19 -19.61 34.08
C LEU A 59 -18.23 -18.73 33.38
N VAL A 60 -17.87 -17.49 33.08
CA VAL A 60 -18.73 -16.52 32.38
C VAL A 60 -17.98 -16.00 31.16
N PRO A 61 -18.65 -15.83 30.00
CA PRO A 61 -18.03 -15.15 28.86
C PRO A 61 -17.73 -13.69 29.22
N ASP A 62 -16.51 -13.25 28.91
CA ASP A 62 -16.09 -11.87 29.00
C ASP A 62 -16.50 -11.08 27.74
N PRO A 63 -17.41 -10.10 27.85
CA PRO A 63 -17.82 -9.28 26.71
C PRO A 63 -16.68 -8.53 26.01
N GLU A 64 -15.58 -8.21 26.71
CA GLU A 64 -14.42 -7.52 26.13
C GLU A 64 -13.69 -8.43 25.12
N PHE A 65 -13.75 -9.74 25.31
CA PHE A 65 -13.08 -10.74 24.46
C PHE A 65 -14.02 -11.43 23.47
N ARG A 66 -15.25 -10.91 23.28
CA ARG A 66 -16.25 -11.50 22.39
C ARG A 66 -15.80 -11.64 20.93
N ALA A 67 -14.85 -10.81 20.48
CA ALA A 67 -14.25 -10.88 19.16
C ALA A 67 -12.94 -11.66 19.10
N PHE A 68 -12.39 -12.13 20.23
CA PHE A 68 -11.06 -12.75 20.29
C PHE A 68 -9.97 -11.83 19.70
N PRO A 69 -9.72 -10.66 20.31
CA PRO A 69 -8.85 -9.63 19.74
C PRO A 69 -7.48 -10.18 19.36
N VAL A 70 -6.93 -9.65 18.26
CA VAL A 70 -5.66 -10.07 17.70
C VAL A 70 -4.67 -8.91 17.72
N ASP A 71 -3.42 -9.20 18.04
CA ASP A 71 -2.36 -8.20 18.03
C ASP A 71 -1.52 -8.23 16.75
N THR A 72 -0.68 -7.21 16.59
CA THR A 72 0.26 -7.07 15.45
C THR A 72 1.30 -8.21 15.36
N ARG A 73 1.43 -9.06 16.40
CA ARG A 73 2.29 -10.26 16.40
C ARG A 73 1.55 -11.52 16.01
N TRP A 74 0.28 -11.41 15.59
CA TRP A 74 -0.60 -12.52 15.20
C TRP A 74 -0.99 -13.43 16.38
N HIS A 75 -0.96 -12.90 17.60
CA HIS A 75 -1.51 -13.59 18.76
C HIS A 75 -3.01 -13.35 18.85
N VAL A 76 -3.80 -14.43 18.90
CA VAL A 76 -5.25 -14.38 19.11
C VAL A 76 -5.51 -14.64 20.59
N HIS A 77 -6.09 -13.66 21.26
CA HIS A 77 -6.34 -13.70 22.70
C HIS A 77 -7.68 -14.39 22.98
N LEU A 78 -7.62 -15.56 23.61
CA LEU A 78 -8.74 -16.46 23.85
C LEU A 78 -9.08 -16.48 25.34
N GLU A 79 -10.01 -15.63 25.76
CA GLU A 79 -10.59 -15.71 27.11
C GLU A 79 -11.38 -17.02 27.25
N THR A 80 -11.11 -17.74 28.33
CA THR A 80 -11.52 -19.15 28.48
C THR A 80 -13.05 -19.30 28.52
N GLY A 81 -13.77 -18.47 29.27
CA GLY A 81 -15.24 -18.53 29.36
C GLY A 81 -15.92 -18.26 28.01
N THR A 82 -15.43 -17.24 27.30
CA THR A 82 -15.91 -16.83 25.98
C THR A 82 -15.63 -17.92 24.95
N ALA A 83 -14.39 -18.40 24.85
CA ALA A 83 -14.02 -19.40 23.85
C ALA A 83 -14.79 -20.73 24.02
N LEU A 84 -15.11 -21.13 25.26
CA LEU A 84 -15.87 -22.34 25.54
C LEU A 84 -17.37 -22.20 25.22
N THR A 85 -17.93 -21.00 25.33
CA THR A 85 -19.36 -20.74 25.10
C THR A 85 -19.67 -20.34 23.66
N THR A 86 -18.75 -19.67 22.97
CA THR A 86 -18.93 -19.23 21.58
C THR A 86 -18.91 -20.39 20.59
N PRO A 87 -19.89 -20.54 19.66
CA PRO A 87 -19.89 -21.59 18.65
C PRO A 87 -18.63 -21.60 17.77
N VAL A 88 -18.14 -22.79 17.41
CA VAL A 88 -16.94 -22.96 16.56
C VAL A 88 -17.02 -22.18 15.23
N PRO A 89 -18.15 -22.16 14.49
CA PRO A 89 -18.27 -21.35 13.28
C PRO A 89 -18.09 -19.85 13.52
N GLU A 90 -18.55 -19.34 14.66
CA GLU A 90 -18.41 -17.93 15.02
C GLU A 90 -16.96 -17.58 15.38
N ILE A 91 -16.27 -18.43 16.14
CA ILE A 91 -14.82 -18.29 16.35
C ILE A 91 -14.11 -18.27 14.99
N GLY A 92 -14.45 -19.22 14.10
CA GLY A 92 -13.84 -19.29 12.77
C GLY A 92 -14.11 -18.06 11.89
N TRP A 93 -15.28 -17.44 12.03
CA TRP A 93 -15.60 -16.17 11.37
C TRP A 93 -14.69 -15.04 11.88
N TRP A 94 -14.53 -14.91 13.21
CA TRP A 94 -13.61 -13.94 13.80
C TRP A 94 -12.16 -14.17 13.36
N LEU A 95 -11.72 -15.42 13.20
CA LEU A 95 -10.38 -15.69 12.66
C LEU A 95 -10.20 -15.14 11.23
N LEU A 96 -11.19 -15.34 10.35
CA LEU A 96 -11.13 -14.80 8.99
C LEU A 96 -11.16 -13.27 8.98
N HIS A 97 -11.96 -12.67 9.86
CA HIS A 97 -12.02 -11.23 10.08
C HIS A 97 -10.65 -10.69 10.51
N HIS A 98 -10.01 -11.32 11.50
CA HIS A 98 -8.68 -10.96 12.01
C HIS A 98 -7.57 -11.11 10.97
N ILE A 99 -7.63 -12.12 10.11
CA ILE A 99 -6.74 -12.21 8.95
C ILE A 99 -6.88 -10.99 8.05
N GLY A 100 -8.10 -10.46 7.90
CA GLY A 100 -8.35 -9.20 7.20
C GLY A 100 -7.53 -8.05 7.77
N HIS A 101 -7.58 -7.82 9.09
CA HIS A 101 -6.81 -6.75 9.74
C HIS A 101 -5.30 -6.91 9.56
N LEU A 102 -4.80 -8.12 9.81
CA LEU A 102 -3.37 -8.44 9.76
C LEU A 102 -2.80 -8.31 8.36
N VAL A 103 -3.42 -8.98 7.38
CA VAL A 103 -2.90 -9.07 6.01
C VAL A 103 -3.09 -7.77 5.23
N ARG A 104 -4.11 -6.96 5.56
CA ARG A 104 -4.30 -5.62 4.98
C ARG A 104 -3.57 -4.52 5.75
N ALA A 105 -2.80 -4.90 6.76
CA ALA A 105 -2.00 -4.02 7.59
C ALA A 105 -2.79 -2.82 8.15
N HIS A 106 -4.00 -3.07 8.67
CA HIS A 106 -4.85 -1.99 9.21
C HIS A 106 -4.16 -1.21 10.34
N ALA A 107 -3.46 -1.89 11.26
CA ALA A 107 -2.64 -1.24 12.27
C ALA A 107 -1.63 -0.22 11.69
N ALA A 108 -0.96 -0.55 10.58
CA ALA A 108 0.04 0.32 9.97
C ALA A 108 -0.57 1.47 9.15
N ARG A 109 -1.81 1.30 8.69
CA ARG A 109 -2.59 2.29 7.92
C ARG A 109 -3.42 3.21 8.82
N SER A 110 -3.57 2.86 10.09
CA SER A 110 -4.31 3.62 11.08
C SER A 110 -3.75 5.04 11.23
N PRO A 111 -4.60 6.08 11.20
CA PRO A 111 -4.17 7.45 11.49
C PRO A 111 -3.91 7.67 13.00
N VAL A 112 -4.34 6.73 13.85
CA VAL A 112 -4.20 6.79 15.31
C VAL A 112 -2.74 6.64 15.70
N ARG A 113 -2.20 7.59 16.47
CA ARG A 113 -0.83 7.51 17.01
C ARG A 113 -0.83 6.84 18.38
N ALA A 114 0.00 5.81 18.54
CA ALA A 114 0.11 4.95 19.72
C ALA A 114 0.68 5.61 20.99
N GLU A 115 0.64 6.94 21.13
CA GLU A 115 1.17 7.66 22.30
C GLU A 115 0.31 7.50 23.57
N THR A 116 -0.82 6.80 23.49
CA THR A 116 -1.68 6.52 24.64
C THR A 116 -1.93 5.02 24.73
N THR A 117 -1.37 4.38 25.75
CA THR A 117 -1.85 3.07 26.22
C THR A 117 -3.28 3.31 26.72
N VAL A 118 -4.27 2.79 25.99
CA VAL A 118 -5.67 2.94 26.37
C VAL A 118 -6.02 1.73 27.21
N SER A 119 -6.15 1.93 28.52
CA SER A 119 -6.87 1.00 29.39
C SER A 119 -8.32 0.95 28.92
N ALA A 120 -8.94 -0.23 28.91
CA ALA A 120 -10.33 -0.50 28.54
C ALA A 120 -11.39 0.17 29.47
N ALA A 121 -11.12 1.38 29.96
CA ALA A 121 -12.05 2.19 30.73
C ALA A 121 -12.72 3.21 29.80
N ALA A 122 -13.99 2.94 29.50
CA ALA A 122 -14.89 3.85 28.80
C ALA A 122 -14.79 5.30 29.33
N GLY A 123 -14.52 6.26 28.43
CA GLY A 123 -14.86 7.67 28.67
C GLY A 123 -13.74 8.72 28.66
N ALA A 124 -12.54 8.45 28.13
CA ALA A 124 -11.57 9.52 27.86
C ALA A 124 -11.88 10.24 26.51
N PRO A 125 -11.70 11.57 26.38
CA PRO A 125 -11.98 12.33 25.15
C PRO A 125 -11.09 12.01 23.94
N GLY A 126 -10.28 10.95 23.98
CA GLY A 126 -9.26 10.59 23.00
C GLY A 126 -9.67 9.55 21.94
N ASP A 127 -10.87 8.97 22.01
CA ASP A 127 -11.12 7.68 21.34
C ASP A 127 -12.08 7.73 20.13
N THR A 128 -12.46 8.93 19.66
CA THR A 128 -13.39 9.04 18.52
C THR A 128 -12.73 8.70 17.19
N GLU A 129 -11.44 9.00 17.02
CA GLU A 129 -10.69 8.72 15.78
C GLU A 129 -10.36 7.23 15.66
N ALA A 130 -9.88 6.61 16.74
CA ALA A 130 -9.62 5.16 16.78
C ALA A 130 -10.91 4.35 16.60
N ARG A 131 -12.00 4.75 17.26
CA ARG A 131 -13.31 4.13 17.02
C ARG A 131 -13.77 4.26 15.57
N ARG A 132 -13.60 5.43 14.92
CA ARG A 132 -13.97 5.60 13.50
C ARG A 132 -13.09 4.77 12.58
N TRP A 133 -11.79 4.68 12.87
CA TRP A 133 -10.89 3.79 12.14
C TRP A 133 -11.30 2.33 12.26
N ASN A 134 -11.60 1.85 13.47
CA ASN A 134 -12.04 0.47 13.71
C ASN A 134 -13.36 0.18 12.97
N GLN A 135 -14.34 1.08 13.04
CA GLN A 135 -15.58 0.95 12.25
C GLN A 135 -15.32 0.86 10.75
N ALA A 136 -14.39 1.65 10.23
CA ALA A 136 -14.04 1.68 8.81
C ALA A 136 -13.30 0.40 8.37
N ALA A 137 -12.34 -0.04 9.18
CA ALA A 137 -11.57 -1.27 8.99
C ALA A 137 -12.47 -2.51 9.03
N ASP A 138 -13.37 -2.58 10.01
CA ASP A 138 -14.36 -3.65 10.15
C ASP A 138 -15.32 -3.66 8.95
N ALA A 139 -15.80 -2.49 8.51
CA ALA A 139 -16.67 -2.38 7.35
C ALA A 139 -16.00 -2.90 6.07
N GLU A 140 -14.70 -2.63 5.87
CA GLU A 140 -13.92 -3.15 4.74
C GLU A 140 -13.88 -4.69 4.74
N ILE A 141 -13.63 -5.30 5.90
CA ILE A 141 -13.47 -6.75 6.03
C ILE A 141 -14.82 -7.46 5.97
N ASN A 142 -15.80 -6.95 6.72
CA ASN A 142 -17.10 -7.59 6.87
C ASN A 142 -17.92 -7.52 5.59
N ASP A 143 -17.68 -6.53 4.72
CA ASP A 143 -18.23 -6.50 3.37
C ASP A 143 -17.78 -7.71 2.53
N ASP A 144 -16.48 -8.02 2.55
CA ASP A 144 -15.93 -9.15 1.80
C ASP A 144 -16.40 -10.50 2.39
N LEU A 145 -16.48 -10.63 3.73
CA LEU A 145 -17.01 -11.84 4.37
C LEU A 145 -18.50 -12.04 4.06
N ALA A 146 -19.30 -10.97 4.07
CA ALA A 146 -20.71 -11.03 3.67
C ALA A 146 -20.86 -11.44 2.20
N ALA A 147 -19.99 -10.95 1.31
CA ALA A 147 -19.98 -11.33 -0.10
C ALA A 147 -19.66 -12.82 -0.34
N GLU A 148 -18.95 -13.48 0.58
CA GLU A 148 -18.73 -14.94 0.57
C GLU A 148 -19.87 -15.76 1.19
N GLY A 149 -20.96 -15.10 1.60
CA GLY A 149 -22.06 -15.76 2.29
C GLY A 149 -21.70 -16.20 3.71
N LEU A 150 -20.78 -15.48 4.35
CA LEU A 150 -20.39 -15.66 5.75
C LEU A 150 -20.94 -14.49 6.59
N PRO A 151 -22.24 -14.52 6.96
CA PRO A 151 -22.81 -13.49 7.82
C PRO A 151 -22.09 -13.50 9.17
N GLY A 152 -21.74 -12.30 9.65
CA GLY A 152 -21.09 -12.15 10.94
C GLY A 152 -22.05 -12.28 12.12
N PRO A 153 -21.51 -12.37 13.35
CA PRO A 153 -22.28 -12.34 14.58
C PRO A 153 -23.12 -11.06 14.74
N ASP A 154 -24.10 -11.11 15.64
CA ASP A 154 -24.94 -9.96 15.92
C ASP A 154 -24.12 -8.76 16.42
N GLY A 155 -24.37 -7.60 15.80
CA GLY A 155 -23.74 -6.33 16.16
C GLY A 155 -22.42 -6.03 15.47
N VAL A 156 -21.95 -6.87 14.53
CA VAL A 156 -20.76 -6.52 13.73
C VAL A 156 -21.03 -5.37 12.78
N ILE A 157 -20.03 -4.51 12.61
CA ILE A 157 -20.12 -3.36 11.71
C ILE A 157 -20.09 -3.84 10.25
N SER A 158 -20.99 -3.30 9.43
CA SER A 158 -20.98 -3.54 7.98
C SER A 158 -21.37 -2.27 7.24
N PRO A 159 -21.06 -2.16 5.94
CA PRO A 159 -21.45 -1.00 5.16
C PRO A 159 -22.96 -0.77 5.19
N ALA A 160 -23.75 -1.85 5.16
CA ALA A 160 -25.21 -1.80 5.27
C ALA A 160 -25.69 -1.22 6.61
N VAL A 161 -25.08 -1.63 7.73
CA VAL A 161 -25.40 -1.09 9.07
C VAL A 161 -25.04 0.39 9.17
N LEU A 162 -23.94 0.81 8.52
CA LEU A 162 -23.50 2.21 8.48
C LEU A 162 -24.26 3.07 7.46
N GLY A 163 -25.12 2.48 6.62
CA GLY A 163 -25.78 3.18 5.52
C GLY A 163 -24.82 3.67 4.43
N LEU A 164 -23.66 3.02 4.30
CA LEU A 164 -22.60 3.35 3.35
C LEU A 164 -22.59 2.36 2.16
N PRO A 165 -22.12 2.79 0.98
CA PRO A 165 -22.01 1.88 -0.16
C PRO A 165 -20.97 0.79 0.11
N PRO A 166 -21.16 -0.44 -0.40
CA PRO A 166 -20.20 -1.53 -0.23
C PRO A 166 -18.93 -1.31 -1.06
N HIS A 167 -17.95 -2.19 -0.86
CA HIS A 167 -16.74 -2.35 -1.65
C HIS A 167 -15.72 -1.22 -1.58
N LEU A 168 -15.76 -0.40 -0.53
CA LEU A 168 -14.77 0.65 -0.27
C LEU A 168 -13.60 0.12 0.57
N THR A 169 -12.48 0.86 0.57
CA THR A 169 -11.38 0.63 1.53
C THR A 169 -11.66 1.26 2.90
N ALA A 170 -10.89 0.88 3.92
CA ALA A 170 -10.95 1.48 5.24
C ALA A 170 -10.78 3.02 5.20
N GLU A 171 -9.86 3.57 4.41
CA GLU A 171 -9.69 5.04 4.30
C GLU A 171 -10.89 5.71 3.62
N GLU A 172 -11.48 5.04 2.63
CA GLU A 172 -12.67 5.52 1.94
C GLU A 172 -13.90 5.49 2.86
N TYR A 173 -14.02 4.46 3.72
CA TYR A 173 -15.05 4.42 4.77
C TYR A 173 -14.79 5.48 5.84
N LEU A 174 -13.55 5.62 6.32
CA LEU A 174 -13.16 6.63 7.32
C LEU A 174 -13.54 8.04 6.84
N SER A 175 -13.15 8.39 5.60
CA SER A 175 -13.47 9.68 5.01
C SER A 175 -14.98 9.97 5.00
N ARG A 176 -15.82 8.94 4.82
CA ARG A 176 -17.28 9.08 4.85
C ARG A 176 -17.83 9.13 6.28
N LEU A 177 -17.26 8.37 7.20
CA LEU A 177 -17.61 8.41 8.62
C LEU A 177 -17.26 9.76 9.24
N ASP A 178 -16.17 10.41 8.83
CA ASP A 178 -15.81 11.76 9.27
C ASP A 178 -16.87 12.78 8.82
N VAL A 179 -17.30 12.71 7.54
CA VAL A 179 -18.38 13.56 7.02
C VAL A 179 -19.70 13.31 7.75
N LEU A 180 -20.03 12.05 8.04
CA LEU A 180 -21.22 11.70 8.81
C LEU A 180 -21.14 12.21 10.25
N ALA A 181 -19.98 12.10 10.91
CA ALA A 181 -19.78 12.60 12.27
C ALA A 181 -19.96 14.13 12.35
N GLU A 182 -19.44 14.88 11.36
CA GLU A 182 -19.68 16.32 11.25
C GLU A 182 -21.16 16.68 11.10
N ALA A 183 -21.92 15.85 10.36
CA ALA A 183 -23.36 16.02 10.18
C ALA A 183 -24.16 15.63 11.45
N VAL A 184 -23.77 14.57 12.15
CA VAL A 184 -24.40 14.06 13.38
C VAL A 184 -24.25 15.06 14.53
N GLY A 185 -23.16 15.83 14.59
CA GLY A 185 -23.01 16.97 15.51
C GLY A 185 -24.10 18.04 15.39
N ARG A 186 -24.98 17.96 14.36
CA ARG A 186 -26.17 18.81 14.16
C ARG A 186 -27.50 18.09 14.44
N GLY A 187 -27.49 16.95 15.14
CA GLY A 187 -28.70 16.25 15.62
C GLY A 187 -28.95 14.86 15.03
N GLY A 188 -27.90 14.12 14.64
CA GLY A 188 -28.01 12.73 14.16
C GLY A 188 -27.89 11.68 15.27
N HIS A 189 -28.18 10.41 14.95
CA HIS A 189 -28.02 9.27 15.87
C HIS A 189 -26.54 8.89 16.06
N GLU A 190 -26.18 8.43 17.26
CA GLU A 190 -24.84 7.89 17.56
C GLU A 190 -24.54 6.65 16.70
N LEU A 191 -23.30 6.58 16.22
CA LEU A 191 -22.79 5.43 15.44
C LEU A 191 -22.70 4.20 16.35
N ALA A 192 -22.99 3.01 15.80
CA ALA A 192 -22.92 1.75 16.54
C ALA A 192 -21.53 1.54 17.18
N GLU A 193 -21.49 1.07 18.43
CA GLU A 193 -20.23 0.76 19.11
C GLU A 193 -19.47 -0.34 18.35
N SER A 194 -18.18 -0.10 18.12
CA SER A 194 -17.28 -1.08 17.50
C SER A 194 -16.87 -2.10 18.54
N VAL A 195 -16.78 -3.36 18.15
CA VAL A 195 -16.14 -4.38 18.99
C VAL A 195 -14.62 -4.17 18.94
N ASP A 196 -13.91 -4.40 20.04
CA ASP A 196 -12.44 -4.33 20.05
C ASP A 196 -11.84 -5.54 19.33
N CYS A 197 -11.20 -5.29 18.19
CA CYS A 197 -10.52 -6.31 17.39
C CYS A 197 -9.04 -6.48 17.75
N GLY A 198 -8.51 -5.71 18.72
CA GLY A 198 -7.11 -5.76 19.14
C GLY A 198 -6.17 -4.84 18.34
N SER A 199 -4.88 -4.83 18.70
CA SER A 199 -3.91 -3.90 18.10
C SER A 199 -3.64 -4.11 16.62
N ALA A 200 -4.02 -5.25 16.04
CA ALA A 200 -3.97 -5.44 14.60
C ALA A 200 -4.93 -4.51 13.83
N ALA A 201 -5.99 -4.01 14.48
CA ALA A 201 -6.94 -3.10 13.86
C ALA A 201 -6.40 -1.67 13.80
N ASP A 202 -5.93 -1.11 14.91
CA ASP A 202 -5.60 0.32 15.04
C ASP A 202 -4.15 0.64 15.45
N GLY A 203 -3.34 -0.38 15.78
CA GLY A 203 -1.95 -0.22 16.21
C GLY A 203 -1.74 0.20 17.68
N VAL A 204 -2.80 0.38 18.46
CA VAL A 204 -2.73 0.75 19.88
C VAL A 204 -2.41 -0.50 20.71
N ARG A 205 -1.49 -0.49 21.67
CA ARG A 205 -1.25 -1.70 22.48
C ARG A 205 -2.28 -1.83 23.60
N ARG A 206 -2.85 -3.04 23.80
CA ARG A 206 -3.67 -3.36 24.97
C ARG A 206 -2.87 -4.00 26.11
N ASP A 207 -3.38 -3.94 27.33
CA ASP A 207 -2.71 -4.43 28.54
C ASP A 207 -2.43 -5.95 28.51
N GLN A 208 -3.32 -6.73 27.88
CA GLN A 208 -3.16 -8.17 27.69
C GLN A 208 -2.06 -8.56 26.67
N GLU A 209 -1.53 -7.62 25.89
CA GLU A 209 -0.46 -7.87 24.92
C GLU A 209 0.91 -7.94 25.61
N LEU A 210 1.11 -9.03 26.34
CA LEU A 210 2.30 -9.26 27.15
C LEU A 210 3.58 -9.31 26.28
N PRO A 211 4.69 -8.64 26.68
CA PRO A 211 5.95 -8.65 25.94
C PRO A 211 6.61 -10.03 25.82
N GLU A 212 6.26 -10.96 26.70
CA GLU A 212 6.90 -12.28 26.85
C GLU A 212 6.17 -13.40 26.10
N SER A 213 5.07 -13.09 25.42
CA SER A 213 4.36 -14.04 24.56
C SER A 213 5.21 -14.35 23.32
N GLY A 214 6.16 -15.27 23.45
CA GLY A 214 6.90 -15.82 22.31
C GLY A 214 5.94 -16.51 21.33
N GLY A 215 6.27 -16.48 20.04
CA GLY A 215 5.45 -17.06 18.97
C GLY A 215 4.97 -16.04 17.95
N GLY A 216 4.22 -16.50 16.95
CA GLY A 216 3.85 -15.71 15.77
C GLY A 216 4.94 -15.69 14.68
N PRO A 217 4.56 -15.37 13.43
CA PRO A 217 5.49 -15.30 12.32
C PRO A 217 6.43 -14.09 12.47
N THR A 218 7.71 -14.28 12.16
CA THR A 218 8.69 -13.21 11.98
C THR A 218 8.30 -12.28 10.83
N GLU A 219 8.92 -11.10 10.73
CA GLU A 219 8.66 -10.16 9.63
C GLU A 219 8.86 -10.80 8.25
N LEU A 220 9.95 -11.55 8.07
CA LEU A 220 10.22 -12.26 6.82
C LEU A 220 9.17 -13.33 6.53
N GLU A 221 8.76 -14.10 7.54
CA GLU A 221 7.71 -15.12 7.38
C GLU A 221 6.37 -14.48 7.01
N ARG A 222 6.03 -13.32 7.61
CA ARG A 222 4.85 -12.53 7.23
C ARG A 222 4.92 -12.07 5.78
N GLU A 223 6.05 -11.50 5.36
CA GLU A 223 6.21 -11.01 4.01
C GLU A 223 6.06 -12.14 2.96
N LEU A 224 6.69 -13.29 3.23
CA LEU A 224 6.58 -14.49 2.39
C LEU A 224 5.16 -15.05 2.37
N LEU A 225 4.51 -15.09 3.54
CA LEU A 225 3.12 -15.53 3.69
C LEU A 225 2.18 -14.64 2.87
N GLU A 226 2.22 -13.33 3.05
CA GLU A 226 1.41 -12.37 2.31
C GLU A 226 1.65 -12.47 0.81
N ARG A 227 2.91 -12.58 0.37
CA ARG A 227 3.23 -12.73 -1.05
C ARG A 227 2.65 -14.03 -1.61
N SER A 228 2.73 -15.12 -0.85
CA SER A 228 2.14 -16.42 -1.21
C SER A 228 0.61 -16.34 -1.30
N LEU A 229 -0.05 -15.69 -0.33
CA LEU A 229 -1.50 -15.44 -0.34
C LEU A 229 -1.92 -14.63 -1.57
N ALA A 230 -1.19 -13.56 -1.88
CA ALA A 230 -1.48 -12.71 -3.02
C ALA A 230 -1.37 -13.49 -4.35
N VAL A 231 -0.34 -14.33 -4.52
CA VAL A 231 -0.22 -15.24 -5.67
C VAL A 231 -1.39 -16.22 -5.72
N GLY A 232 -1.72 -16.88 -4.60
CA GLY A 232 -2.82 -17.84 -4.53
C GLY A 232 -4.20 -17.23 -4.84
N ILE A 233 -4.43 -15.98 -4.46
CA ILE A 233 -5.63 -15.23 -4.83
C ILE A 233 -5.65 -14.95 -6.34
N GLN A 234 -4.53 -14.50 -6.93
CA GLN A 234 -4.46 -14.26 -8.38
C GLN A 234 -4.69 -15.54 -9.19
N ASP A 235 -4.14 -16.67 -8.77
CA ASP A 235 -4.35 -17.96 -9.43
C ASP A 235 -5.83 -18.36 -9.43
N ARG A 236 -6.54 -18.12 -8.32
CA ARG A 236 -7.99 -18.34 -8.22
C ARG A 236 -8.79 -17.42 -9.14
N VAL A 237 -8.43 -16.14 -9.19
CA VAL A 237 -9.05 -15.17 -10.09
C VAL A 237 -8.84 -15.59 -11.55
N ALA A 238 -7.62 -16.02 -11.91
CA ALA A 238 -7.30 -16.55 -13.24
C ALA A 238 -8.09 -17.83 -13.56
N ALA A 239 -8.32 -18.68 -12.56
CA ALA A 239 -9.19 -19.86 -12.63
C ALA A 239 -10.69 -19.52 -12.62
N ARG A 240 -11.08 -18.24 -12.67
CA ARG A 240 -12.46 -17.74 -12.64
C ARG A 240 -13.25 -18.16 -11.40
N SER A 241 -12.56 -18.38 -10.29
CA SER A 241 -13.21 -18.61 -9.00
C SER A 241 -13.71 -17.28 -8.41
N GLU A 242 -14.80 -17.35 -7.66
CA GLU A 242 -15.29 -16.20 -6.90
C GLU A 242 -14.31 -15.87 -5.78
N VAL A 243 -13.95 -14.59 -5.69
CA VAL A 243 -13.09 -14.01 -4.65
C VAL A 243 -13.63 -12.60 -4.41
N PRO A 244 -13.82 -12.16 -3.17
CA PRO A 244 -14.28 -10.81 -2.88
C PRO A 244 -13.41 -9.72 -3.49
N LEU A 245 -14.01 -8.57 -3.81
CA LEU A 245 -13.32 -7.51 -4.55
C LEU A 245 -12.17 -6.91 -3.74
N GLY A 246 -12.31 -6.77 -2.42
CA GLY A 246 -11.23 -6.24 -1.57
C GLY A 246 -9.98 -7.13 -1.63
N TRP A 247 -10.16 -8.46 -1.53
CA TRP A 247 -9.06 -9.43 -1.68
C TRP A 247 -8.39 -9.39 -3.06
N ARG A 248 -9.18 -9.22 -4.14
CA ARG A 248 -8.62 -9.08 -5.50
C ARG A 248 -7.74 -7.84 -5.61
N ARG A 249 -8.23 -6.68 -5.14
CA ARG A 249 -7.49 -5.42 -5.16
C ARG A 249 -6.23 -5.49 -4.30
N TRP A 250 -6.34 -6.05 -3.10
CA TRP A 250 -5.21 -6.24 -2.20
C TRP A 250 -4.13 -7.12 -2.84
N ALA A 251 -4.51 -8.27 -3.41
CA ALA A 251 -3.57 -9.19 -4.04
C ALA A 251 -2.89 -8.56 -5.27
N GLU A 252 -3.64 -7.83 -6.10
CA GLU A 252 -3.09 -7.07 -7.21
C GLU A 252 -2.08 -6.02 -6.72
N ALA A 253 -2.46 -5.19 -5.73
CA ALA A 253 -1.57 -4.17 -5.17
C ALA A 253 -0.30 -4.77 -4.54
N ARG A 254 -0.41 -5.91 -3.84
CA ARG A 254 0.71 -6.58 -3.17
C ARG A 254 1.73 -7.18 -4.14
N LEU A 255 1.26 -7.66 -5.30
CA LEU A 255 2.13 -8.24 -6.35
C LEU A 255 2.58 -7.21 -7.38
N GLN A 256 1.88 -6.09 -7.50
CA GLN A 256 2.37 -4.96 -8.27
C GLN A 256 3.57 -4.35 -7.54
N PRO A 257 4.74 -4.23 -8.19
CA PRO A 257 5.83 -3.46 -7.62
C PRO A 257 5.34 -2.03 -7.37
N ALA A 258 5.62 -1.49 -6.18
CA ALA A 258 5.42 -0.07 -5.86
C ALA A 258 5.87 0.75 -7.06
N VAL A 259 4.91 1.40 -7.73
CA VAL A 259 4.97 2.03 -9.06
C VAL A 259 6.32 1.82 -9.75
N ASN A 260 6.40 0.95 -10.77
CA ASN A 260 7.58 0.85 -11.62
C ASN A 260 7.85 2.21 -12.29
N TRP A 261 8.58 3.06 -11.59
CA TRP A 261 8.83 4.44 -11.97
C TRP A 261 9.61 4.47 -13.27
N ARG A 262 10.38 3.41 -13.55
CA ARG A 262 11.07 3.17 -14.83
C ARG A 262 10.07 2.97 -15.96
N ALA A 263 9.00 2.19 -15.76
CA ALA A 263 7.92 2.01 -16.73
C ALA A 263 7.07 3.28 -16.92
N ARG A 264 6.77 4.01 -15.84
CA ARG A 264 6.07 5.31 -15.89
C ARG A 264 6.91 6.37 -16.62
N LEU A 265 8.19 6.47 -16.29
CA LEU A 265 9.18 7.32 -16.95
C LEU A 265 9.30 6.96 -18.43
N ALA A 266 9.42 5.68 -18.77
CA ALA A 266 9.45 5.22 -20.15
C ALA A 266 8.16 5.57 -20.91
N ALA A 267 6.99 5.45 -20.28
CA ALA A 267 5.71 5.82 -20.88
C ALA A 267 5.56 7.35 -21.07
N LEU A 268 6.14 8.16 -20.18
CA LEU A 268 6.16 9.62 -20.32
C LEU A 268 7.16 10.07 -21.40
N ILE A 269 8.34 9.46 -21.46
CA ILE A 269 9.33 9.70 -22.52
C ILE A 269 8.74 9.33 -23.89
N ARG A 270 8.06 8.18 -24.02
CA ARG A 270 7.37 7.79 -25.27
C ARG A 270 6.26 8.76 -25.68
N ARG A 271 5.62 9.42 -24.72
CA ARG A 271 4.59 10.45 -24.97
C ARG A 271 5.18 11.81 -25.34
N GLY A 272 6.45 12.07 -24.96
CA GLY A 272 7.20 13.26 -25.34
C GLY A 272 7.40 13.33 -26.86
N HIS A 273 6.73 14.26 -27.51
CA HIS A 273 6.64 14.36 -28.97
C HIS A 273 7.97 14.81 -29.61
N GLY A 274 8.63 13.90 -30.32
CA GLY A 274 9.62 14.22 -31.36
C GLY A 274 9.67 13.08 -32.38
N LEU A 275 9.17 13.28 -33.60
CA LEU A 275 9.10 12.24 -34.65
C LEU A 275 10.46 12.10 -35.37
N THR A 276 11.15 10.98 -35.17
CA THR A 276 12.38 10.61 -35.88
C THR A 276 12.06 9.57 -36.97
N SER A 277 12.97 9.30 -37.92
CA SER A 277 12.76 8.19 -38.88
C SER A 277 12.94 6.85 -38.16
N GLY A 278 12.01 5.89 -38.30
CA GLY A 278 12.13 4.57 -37.69
C GLY A 278 10.89 3.70 -37.93
N ARG A 279 10.89 2.42 -37.54
CA ARG A 279 9.91 1.42 -38.02
C ARG A 279 8.79 1.13 -37.03
N VAL A 280 8.24 2.15 -36.37
CA VAL A 280 7.32 1.95 -35.24
C VAL A 280 5.92 2.52 -35.49
N ASP A 281 5.80 3.60 -36.26
CA ASP A 281 4.51 4.22 -36.60
C ASP A 281 4.52 4.79 -38.02
N PHE A 282 3.35 5.07 -38.58
CA PHE A 282 3.17 5.66 -39.91
C PHE A 282 2.87 7.16 -39.78
N SER A 283 3.62 8.00 -40.50
CA SER A 283 3.36 9.45 -40.56
C SER A 283 3.28 9.95 -41.99
N HIS A 284 2.25 10.75 -42.27
CA HIS A 284 2.07 11.43 -43.55
C HIS A 284 2.75 12.81 -43.57
N ARG A 285 3.36 13.24 -42.46
CA ARG A 285 4.01 14.56 -42.35
C ARG A 285 5.24 14.70 -43.25
N ARG A 286 5.86 13.59 -43.66
CA ARG A 286 6.98 13.55 -44.60
C ARG A 286 6.73 12.45 -45.63
N PRO A 287 6.76 12.73 -46.95
CA PRO A 287 6.57 11.70 -47.96
C PRO A 287 7.63 10.60 -47.86
N SER A 288 7.19 9.33 -47.98
CA SER A 288 8.10 8.18 -48.05
C SER A 288 9.06 8.30 -49.24
N ARG A 289 10.31 7.84 -49.09
CA ARG A 289 11.26 7.77 -50.24
C ARG A 289 10.78 6.81 -51.33
N ARG A 290 9.83 5.92 -51.01
CA ARG A 290 9.17 5.01 -51.95
C ARG A 290 8.02 5.67 -52.72
N ALA A 291 7.70 6.93 -52.44
CA ALA A 291 6.67 7.69 -53.16
C ALA A 291 6.98 7.81 -54.66
N GLY A 292 8.25 7.69 -55.08
CA GLY A 292 8.62 7.63 -56.49
C GLY A 292 8.04 6.44 -57.26
N SER A 293 7.58 5.38 -56.58
CA SER A 293 6.94 4.21 -57.19
C SER A 293 5.43 4.33 -57.32
N CYS A 294 4.80 5.29 -56.60
CA CYS A 294 3.35 5.53 -56.61
C CYS A 294 3.08 7.05 -56.57
N PRO A 295 3.26 7.77 -57.69
CA PRO A 295 3.21 9.24 -57.72
C PRO A 295 1.86 9.85 -57.34
N ASP A 296 0.76 9.12 -57.53
CA ASP A 296 -0.61 9.59 -57.23
C ASP A 296 -1.08 9.26 -55.80
N ILE A 297 -0.23 8.60 -54.99
CA ILE A 297 -0.59 8.14 -53.64
C ILE A 297 0.42 8.71 -52.63
N ALA A 298 -0.07 9.52 -51.69
CA ALA A 298 0.73 10.01 -50.57
C ALA A 298 1.03 8.87 -49.58
N LEU A 299 2.12 8.15 -49.81
CA LEU A 299 2.51 7.01 -48.97
C LEU A 299 3.06 7.47 -47.60
N PRO A 300 2.58 6.87 -46.49
CA PRO A 300 3.13 7.12 -45.17
C PRO A 300 4.63 6.81 -45.11
N ALA A 301 5.41 7.68 -44.45
CA ALA A 301 6.75 7.35 -44.02
C ALA A 301 6.72 6.64 -42.67
N MET A 302 7.55 5.62 -42.52
CA MET A 302 7.80 4.99 -41.22
C MET A 302 8.59 5.96 -40.34
N VAL A 303 8.04 6.30 -39.19
CA VAL A 303 8.66 7.14 -38.16
C VAL A 303 8.78 6.36 -36.84
N GLN A 304 9.75 6.75 -36.03
CA GLN A 304 9.88 6.36 -34.64
C GLN A 304 9.98 7.65 -33.83
N PRO A 305 8.96 7.99 -33.01
CA PRO A 305 9.08 9.13 -32.12
C PRO A 305 10.14 8.85 -31.04
N VAL A 306 11.26 9.56 -31.11
CA VAL A 306 12.30 9.54 -30.06
C VAL A 306 12.59 11.00 -29.72
N PRO A 307 12.08 11.53 -28.59
CA PRO A 307 12.27 12.93 -28.26
C PRO A 307 13.75 13.25 -28.06
N ALA A 308 14.17 14.41 -28.53
CA ALA A 308 15.47 14.98 -28.23
C ALA A 308 15.52 15.45 -26.76
N ALA A 309 15.78 14.53 -25.83
CA ALA A 309 15.83 14.83 -24.40
C ALA A 309 17.13 15.56 -23.99
N VAL A 310 17.02 16.40 -22.96
CA VAL A 310 18.13 16.98 -22.18
C VAL A 310 17.90 16.63 -20.72
N VAL A 311 18.94 16.15 -20.03
CA VAL A 311 18.89 15.80 -18.60
C VAL A 311 19.58 16.90 -17.80
N VAL A 312 18.87 17.50 -16.85
CA VAL A 312 19.39 18.45 -15.88
C VAL A 312 19.60 17.71 -14.56
N ILE A 313 20.80 17.77 -14.01
CA ILE A 313 21.19 17.10 -12.77
C ILE A 313 21.38 18.19 -11.71
N ASP A 314 20.63 18.08 -10.62
CA ASP A 314 20.84 18.86 -9.42
C ASP A 314 22.12 18.37 -8.71
N THR A 315 23.13 19.22 -8.66
CA THR A 315 24.42 18.94 -8.01
C THR A 315 24.59 19.74 -6.71
N SER A 316 23.47 20.18 -6.12
CA SER A 316 23.49 20.84 -4.81
C SER A 316 23.93 19.89 -3.70
N GLY A 317 24.45 20.49 -2.62
CA GLY A 317 25.06 19.74 -1.51
C GLY A 317 24.13 18.78 -0.76
N SER A 318 22.81 18.82 -0.99
CA SER A 318 21.82 17.93 -0.37
C SER A 318 21.73 16.56 -1.04
N VAL A 319 22.24 16.38 -2.26
CA VAL A 319 22.11 15.11 -3.02
C VAL A 319 23.46 14.39 -3.15
N SER A 320 23.53 13.14 -2.70
CA SER A 320 24.74 12.31 -2.80
C SER A 320 25.16 12.07 -4.25
N SER A 321 26.45 12.29 -4.55
CA SER A 321 27.03 12.09 -5.88
C SER A 321 26.96 10.64 -6.37
N VAL A 322 27.00 9.67 -5.46
CA VAL A 322 26.81 8.23 -5.78
C VAL A 322 25.37 7.97 -6.24
N ARG A 323 24.39 8.57 -5.54
CA ARG A 323 22.97 8.44 -5.84
C ARG A 323 22.61 9.04 -7.19
N LEU A 324 23.13 10.24 -7.49
CA LEU A 324 22.95 10.89 -8.78
C LEU A 324 23.49 10.06 -9.94
N ARG A 325 24.66 9.42 -9.77
CA ARG A 325 25.24 8.55 -10.81
C ARG A 325 24.40 7.30 -11.07
N ARG A 326 23.87 6.66 -10.02
CA ARG A 326 22.95 5.50 -10.16
C ARG A 326 21.70 5.92 -10.93
N LEU A 327 21.04 6.99 -10.48
CA LEU A 327 19.83 7.47 -11.12
C LEU A 327 20.06 7.89 -12.59
N LEU A 328 21.15 8.59 -12.86
CA LEU A 328 21.53 8.97 -14.21
C LEU A 328 21.73 7.74 -15.11
N SER A 329 22.36 6.67 -14.59
CA SER A 329 22.57 5.42 -15.33
C SER A 329 21.24 4.77 -15.70
N GLU A 330 20.27 4.79 -14.80
CA GLU A 330 18.95 4.21 -15.04
C GLU A 330 18.11 5.02 -16.03
N VAL A 331 18.09 6.35 -15.88
CA VAL A 331 17.42 7.25 -16.84
C VAL A 331 18.05 7.11 -18.22
N THR A 332 19.38 6.96 -18.29
CA THR A 332 20.12 6.72 -19.54
C THR A 332 19.74 5.37 -20.15
N ALA A 333 19.63 4.32 -19.35
CA ALA A 333 19.19 3.00 -19.81
C ALA A 333 17.76 3.05 -20.39
N ILE A 334 16.84 3.78 -19.74
CA ILE A 334 15.47 3.98 -20.23
C ILE A 334 15.47 4.76 -21.55
N LEU A 335 16.25 5.84 -21.65
CA LEU A 335 16.38 6.63 -22.87
C LEU A 335 16.93 5.80 -24.04
N HIS A 336 17.92 4.94 -23.79
CA HIS A 336 18.43 4.00 -24.80
C HIS A 336 17.40 2.94 -25.18
N GLY A 337 16.63 2.41 -24.21
CA GLY A 337 15.55 1.46 -24.49
C GLY A 337 14.43 2.03 -25.36
N VAL A 338 14.13 3.34 -25.22
CA VAL A 338 13.13 4.03 -26.05
C VAL A 338 13.71 4.48 -27.40
N GLY A 339 14.96 4.91 -27.42
CA GLY A 339 15.57 5.64 -28.55
C GLY A 339 16.61 4.90 -29.38
N GLY A 340 17.01 3.69 -28.97
CA GLY A 340 18.09 2.91 -29.59
C GLY A 340 19.46 3.10 -28.92
N THR A 341 20.33 2.11 -29.10
CA THR A 341 21.72 2.10 -28.60
C THR A 341 22.61 2.97 -29.49
N GLY A 342 23.43 3.86 -28.90
CA GLY A 342 24.37 4.73 -29.63
C GLY A 342 24.00 6.22 -29.73
N ARG A 343 22.94 6.67 -29.04
CA ARG A 343 22.56 8.08 -28.99
C ARG A 343 23.45 8.88 -28.02
N ARG A 344 23.80 10.12 -28.39
CA ARG A 344 24.41 11.09 -27.47
C ARG A 344 23.35 11.67 -26.54
N LEU A 345 23.60 11.57 -25.25
CA LEU A 345 22.88 12.21 -24.16
C LEU A 345 23.44 13.61 -23.93
N ARG A 346 22.56 14.60 -23.81
CA ARG A 346 22.93 15.96 -23.40
C ARG A 346 22.60 16.12 -21.93
N VAL A 347 23.63 16.35 -21.13
CA VAL A 347 23.53 16.46 -19.68
C VAL A 347 24.01 17.83 -19.22
N LEU A 348 23.25 18.47 -18.35
CA LEU A 348 23.55 19.75 -17.75
C LEU A 348 23.60 19.57 -16.23
N CYS A 349 24.72 19.90 -15.59
CA CYS A 349 24.75 19.99 -14.13
C CYS A 349 24.29 21.39 -13.72
N CYS A 350 23.52 21.49 -12.65
CA CYS A 350 23.01 22.77 -12.15
C CYS A 350 23.06 22.79 -10.63
N ASP A 351 23.57 23.89 -10.09
CA ASP A 351 23.45 24.27 -8.69
C ASP A 351 22.72 25.62 -8.59
N LEU A 352 23.38 26.70 -8.18
CA LEU A 352 22.91 28.07 -8.35
C LEU A 352 23.03 28.56 -9.80
N THR A 353 23.95 27.96 -10.56
CA THR A 353 24.19 28.28 -11.96
C THR A 353 24.22 27.02 -12.80
N ALA A 354 23.87 27.16 -14.07
CA ALA A 354 23.96 26.08 -15.04
C ALA A 354 25.41 25.92 -15.52
N HIS A 355 25.96 24.72 -15.41
CA HIS A 355 27.28 24.38 -15.94
C HIS A 355 27.22 24.05 -17.45
N PRO A 356 28.36 24.07 -18.16
CA PRO A 356 28.41 23.74 -19.57
C PRO A 356 27.79 22.36 -19.88
N VAL A 357 27.07 22.29 -21.00
CA VAL A 357 26.43 21.04 -21.44
C VAL A 357 27.49 19.98 -21.80
N GLN A 358 27.28 18.76 -21.33
CA GLN A 358 28.11 17.61 -21.62
C GLN A 358 27.36 16.68 -22.59
N GLU A 359 28.01 16.36 -23.72
CA GLU A 359 27.51 15.34 -24.65
C GLU A 359 28.22 14.02 -24.40
N VAL A 360 27.50 13.04 -23.85
CA VAL A 360 28.05 11.73 -23.51
C VAL A 360 27.25 10.60 -24.14
N THR A 361 27.84 9.43 -24.30
CA THR A 361 27.12 8.22 -24.71
C THR A 361 26.79 7.30 -23.54
N ARG A 362 27.51 7.43 -22.43
CA ARG A 362 27.30 6.63 -21.22
C ARG A 362 27.18 7.57 -20.02
N ALA A 363 26.35 7.19 -19.05
CA ALA A 363 26.16 7.95 -17.82
C ALA A 363 27.45 8.10 -17.00
N GLU A 364 28.31 7.09 -17.04
CA GLU A 364 29.61 7.07 -16.35
C GLU A 364 30.61 8.12 -16.87
N ASP A 365 30.44 8.56 -18.12
CA ASP A 365 31.29 9.59 -18.74
C ASP A 365 30.91 11.02 -18.30
N VAL A 366 29.83 11.17 -17.52
CA VAL A 366 29.41 12.48 -17.00
C VAL A 366 30.28 12.89 -15.81
N VAL A 367 30.83 14.09 -15.93
CA VAL A 367 31.52 14.79 -14.85
C VAL A 367 30.49 15.62 -14.10
N LEU A 368 30.17 15.24 -12.86
CA LEU A 368 29.31 16.04 -12.00
C LEU A 368 30.08 17.29 -11.57
N LEU A 369 29.59 18.47 -11.97
CA LEU A 369 30.17 19.78 -11.67
C LEU A 369 29.20 20.55 -10.77
N GLY A 370 29.70 21.15 -9.67
CA GLY A 370 28.89 21.94 -8.76
C GLY A 370 29.25 21.73 -7.29
N GLY A 371 28.32 22.03 -6.39
CA GLY A 371 28.44 21.88 -4.94
C GLY A 371 27.94 23.09 -4.13
N GLY A 372 27.29 24.05 -4.78
CA GLY A 372 26.66 25.21 -4.14
C GLY A 372 25.20 24.97 -3.70
N GLY A 373 24.45 26.07 -3.53
CA GLY A 373 23.00 26.05 -3.32
C GLY A 373 22.21 25.62 -4.57
N THR A 374 20.88 25.76 -4.55
CA THR A 374 20.02 25.14 -5.57
C THR A 374 19.08 26.15 -6.23
N ASP A 375 19.17 26.35 -7.55
CA ASP A 375 18.19 27.09 -8.36
C ASP A 375 17.96 26.43 -9.73
N MET A 376 16.96 25.53 -9.79
CA MET A 376 16.63 24.83 -11.03
C MET A 376 16.05 25.73 -12.12
N ARG A 377 15.68 26.99 -11.83
CA ARG A 377 15.26 27.95 -12.87
C ARG A 377 16.41 28.21 -13.84
N ALA A 378 17.64 28.32 -13.34
CA ALA A 378 18.84 28.55 -14.17
C ALA A 378 19.11 27.34 -15.09
N GLY A 379 19.12 26.13 -14.53
CA GLY A 379 19.35 24.89 -15.29
C GLY A 379 18.29 24.63 -16.35
N ILE A 380 17.01 24.86 -16.00
CA ILE A 380 15.89 24.70 -16.94
C ILE A 380 15.97 25.75 -18.06
N ALA A 381 16.28 27.01 -17.73
CA ALA A 381 16.41 28.07 -18.72
C ALA A 381 17.48 27.73 -19.76
N GLU A 382 18.68 27.34 -19.31
CA GLU A 382 19.77 26.93 -20.21
C GLU A 382 19.40 25.70 -21.04
N ALA A 383 18.79 24.68 -20.42
CA ALA A 383 18.35 23.49 -21.15
C ALA A 383 17.36 23.83 -22.28
N THR A 384 16.43 24.77 -22.05
CA THR A 384 15.46 25.18 -23.06
C THR A 384 16.04 26.09 -24.15
N ALA A 385 17.14 26.80 -23.86
CA ALA A 385 17.83 27.67 -24.81
C ALA A 385 18.71 26.90 -25.82
N LEU A 386 19.07 25.64 -25.52
CA LEU A 386 19.95 24.82 -26.36
C LEU A 386 19.47 24.71 -27.82
N ARG A 387 20.44 24.60 -28.73
CA ARG A 387 20.24 24.33 -30.15
C ARG A 387 20.99 23.06 -30.55
N PRO A 388 20.32 22.05 -31.14
CA PRO A 388 18.89 22.00 -31.48
C PRO A 388 17.99 21.97 -30.23
N ARG A 389 16.79 22.56 -30.34
CA ARG A 389 15.85 22.68 -29.22
C ARG A 389 15.44 21.28 -28.71
N PRO A 390 15.41 21.03 -27.40
CA PRO A 390 14.95 19.76 -26.87
C PRO A 390 13.43 19.58 -27.02
N ASP A 391 13.01 18.33 -27.19
CA ASP A 391 11.61 17.90 -27.18
C ASP A 391 11.12 17.53 -25.77
N LEU A 392 12.05 17.29 -24.84
CA LEU A 392 11.79 16.91 -23.46
C LEU A 392 12.95 17.38 -22.56
N VAL A 393 12.63 17.98 -21.42
CA VAL A 393 13.61 18.27 -20.35
C VAL A 393 13.32 17.34 -19.18
N ILE A 394 14.34 16.61 -18.72
CA ILE A 394 14.27 15.71 -17.55
C ILE A 394 15.12 16.32 -16.44
N VAL A 395 14.56 16.52 -15.26
CA VAL A 395 15.28 17.08 -14.08
C VAL A 395 15.42 15.99 -13.02
N LEU A 396 16.63 15.78 -12.52
CA LEU A 396 16.93 14.88 -11.39
C LEU A 396 17.24 15.76 -10.17
N THR A 397 16.40 15.73 -9.13
CA THR A 397 16.53 16.60 -7.94
C THR A 397 15.79 15.98 -6.75
N ASP A 398 16.13 16.41 -5.54
CA ASP A 398 15.34 16.16 -4.33
C ASP A 398 14.11 17.08 -4.21
N GLY A 399 13.96 18.06 -5.11
CA GLY A 399 12.81 18.96 -5.17
C GLY A 399 12.85 20.15 -4.21
N GLN A 400 13.96 20.37 -3.49
CA GLN A 400 14.14 21.49 -2.57
C GLN A 400 14.74 22.71 -3.28
N THR A 401 14.05 23.21 -4.31
CA THR A 401 14.59 24.25 -5.19
C THR A 401 13.51 25.21 -5.68
N PRO A 402 13.83 26.48 -5.94
CA PRO A 402 12.95 27.38 -6.66
C PRO A 402 12.62 26.84 -8.06
N TRP A 403 11.34 26.79 -8.39
CA TRP A 403 10.86 26.34 -9.69
C TRP A 403 10.39 27.50 -10.58
N PRO A 404 10.35 27.33 -11.91
CA PRO A 404 9.72 28.29 -12.80
C PRO A 404 8.22 28.42 -12.50
N VAL A 405 7.74 29.66 -12.34
CA VAL A 405 6.32 29.93 -12.06
C VAL A 405 5.44 29.67 -13.29
N ARG A 406 5.97 29.93 -14.50
CA ARG A 406 5.24 29.75 -15.75
C ARG A 406 5.55 28.41 -16.40
N ARG A 407 4.52 27.76 -16.94
CA ARG A 407 4.64 26.54 -17.73
C ARG A 407 5.57 26.77 -18.94
N LEU A 408 6.49 25.83 -19.14
CA LEU A 408 7.43 25.86 -20.26
C LEU A 408 6.77 25.42 -21.57
N ALA A 409 7.31 25.89 -22.69
CA ALA A 409 6.89 25.46 -24.02
C ALA A 409 7.45 24.07 -24.41
N VAL A 410 8.39 23.53 -23.63
CA VAL A 410 8.89 22.15 -23.76
C VAL A 410 8.35 21.36 -22.55
N PRO A 411 7.88 20.11 -22.72
CA PRO A 411 7.50 19.25 -21.61
C PRO A 411 8.64 19.11 -20.59
N LEU A 412 8.28 19.26 -19.31
CA LEU A 412 9.18 19.07 -18.17
C LEU A 412 8.81 17.79 -17.43
N LEU A 413 9.79 16.95 -17.20
CA LEU A 413 9.68 15.72 -16.43
C LEU A 413 10.60 15.82 -15.22
N VAL A 414 10.04 15.80 -14.02
CA VAL A 414 10.77 15.90 -12.76
C VAL A 414 10.84 14.52 -12.12
N CYS A 415 12.05 14.02 -11.96
CA CYS A 415 12.39 12.82 -11.21
C CYS A 415 12.76 13.26 -9.79
N LEU A 416 11.78 13.22 -8.89
CA LEU A 416 11.95 13.58 -7.48
C LEU A 416 12.57 12.42 -6.71
N ILE A 417 13.70 12.67 -6.06
CA ILE A 417 14.38 11.73 -5.18
C ILE A 417 13.81 11.93 -3.78
N GLY A 418 13.27 10.87 -3.17
CA GLY A 418 12.69 10.92 -1.83
C GLY A 418 11.26 11.43 -1.78
N GLU A 419 10.77 11.62 -0.55
CA GLU A 419 9.35 11.88 -0.28
C GLU A 419 9.03 13.37 -0.08
N ASP A 420 9.98 14.15 0.42
CA ASP A 420 9.73 15.53 0.86
C ASP A 420 9.81 16.59 -0.26
N GLY A 421 10.26 16.19 -1.44
CA GLY A 421 10.41 17.07 -2.60
C GLY A 421 9.09 17.57 -3.19
N SER A 422 9.12 18.80 -3.72
CA SER A 422 8.00 19.38 -4.48
C SER A 422 8.37 19.65 -5.94
N ALA A 423 7.38 19.61 -6.81
CA ALA A 423 7.51 19.98 -8.21
C ALA A 423 6.27 20.78 -8.65
N PRO A 424 6.36 21.63 -9.69
CA PRO A 424 5.21 22.39 -10.17
C PRO A 424 4.09 21.50 -10.68
N GLU A 425 2.83 21.84 -10.38
CA GLU A 425 1.65 21.06 -10.79
C GLU A 425 1.53 20.84 -12.31
N TRP A 426 2.09 21.76 -13.10
CA TRP A 426 2.07 21.69 -14.56
C TRP A 426 3.14 20.76 -15.15
N ALA A 427 4.10 20.30 -14.34
CA ALA A 427 5.16 19.39 -14.75
C ALA A 427 4.73 17.93 -14.60
N HIS A 428 5.32 17.03 -15.38
CA HIS A 428 5.16 15.60 -15.15
C HIS A 428 6.10 15.17 -14.03
N THR A 429 5.56 14.56 -12.98
CA THR A 429 6.37 14.16 -11.82
C THR A 429 6.41 12.65 -11.68
N VAL A 430 7.61 12.12 -11.41
CA VAL A 430 7.88 10.73 -11.06
C VAL A 430 8.68 10.75 -9.76
N ARG A 431 8.16 10.09 -8.73
CA ARG A 431 8.86 9.92 -7.45
C ARG A 431 9.71 8.66 -7.50
N ILE A 432 10.92 8.74 -6.98
CA ILE A 432 11.90 7.66 -6.89
C ILE A 432 12.17 7.43 -5.40
N PRO A 433 11.92 6.22 -4.89
CA PRO A 433 12.13 5.92 -3.48
C PRO A 433 13.60 6.08 -3.09
N GLU A 434 13.83 6.47 -1.83
CA GLU A 434 15.19 6.70 -1.28
C GLU A 434 15.97 5.41 -1.05
N GLU A 435 15.25 4.32 -0.78
CA GLU A 435 15.79 2.99 -0.53
C GLU A 435 15.45 2.09 -1.73
N GLU A 436 16.41 1.88 -2.62
CA GLU A 436 16.49 0.60 -3.33
C GLU A 436 17.84 -0.04 -2.96
N PRO A 437 17.84 -1.29 -2.44
CA PRO A 437 19.05 -2.07 -2.23
C PRO A 437 19.87 -2.27 -3.52
#